data_AF-A0A967JCU4-F1
#
_entry.id   AF-A0A967JCU4-F1
#
_cell.length_a   1.000
_cell.length_b   1.000
_cell.length_c   1.000
_cell.angle_alpha   90.00
_cell.angle_beta   90.00
_cell.angle_gamma   90.00
#
_symmetry.space_group_name_H-M   'P 1'
#
loop_
_entity.id
_entity.type
_entity.pdbx_description
1 polymer ?
#
loop_
_entity_poly.entity_id
_entity_poly.type
_entity_poly.pdbx_seq_one_letter_code
_entity_poly.pdbx_strand_id
1 'polypeptide(L)'
;TGPVDLTGWSLDGAIGYRFPDDTVISPGDHLVVARDAAALAARHPGAIIVGDFSGRLGNGYGYVKLEDASRNPVDELHYYDGGRWPGAADAGGSSLELRDPDADNSVPEAWGASDESGRSAWRSYTYRARATPYPGTNDPTIYHEFIFGLLDAGEFLIDDISVVEDPEGARRQLIQNGTFERDRLGNLPQAWRLVGTHGLHRRSRVVEDPDGAGKVLHVVATGPMWHQQNQAETTLKSGGQFVTINSSKTYEISFRARWLTGSPHLNTRLYFDRVARTHVLEQPVLSGTPGAPNSTLVANLGPTTEGFRHAPPRPAANAPVTVEATVSDPDGVDSVTLHWSRNGGSFTAMPMTGNGGEGRYTATISGQPDNTRVQFYLEAVDRLGAVATHPAGGRNS
;
A
#
# COMPACT_ATOMS: atom_id res chain seq x y z
N THR A 1 -15.94 19.12 -25.82
CA THR A 1 -14.57 18.71 -26.20
C THR A 1 -14.66 17.86 -27.47
N GLY A 2 -13.76 18.07 -28.43
CA GLY A 2 -13.72 17.35 -29.70
C GLY A 2 -12.52 16.40 -29.77
N PRO A 3 -12.40 15.56 -30.81
CA PRO A 3 -11.23 14.71 -31.00
C PRO A 3 -9.94 15.54 -31.11
N VAL A 4 -8.84 15.00 -30.59
CA VAL A 4 -7.49 15.59 -30.67
C VAL A 4 -6.68 14.81 -31.71
N ASP A 5 -6.15 15.52 -32.70
CA ASP A 5 -5.21 14.98 -33.69
C ASP A 5 -3.77 15.16 -33.18
N LEU A 6 -3.08 14.04 -33.01
CA LEU A 6 -1.70 13.95 -32.53
C LEU A 6 -0.67 13.98 -33.66
N THR A 7 -1.07 14.28 -34.90
CA THR A 7 -0.16 14.43 -36.02
C THR A 7 0.94 15.45 -35.69
N GLY A 8 2.20 15.00 -35.76
CA GLY A 8 3.37 15.82 -35.43
C GLY A 8 3.76 15.86 -33.95
N TRP A 9 2.92 15.35 -33.03
CA TRP A 9 3.19 15.32 -31.58
C TRP A 9 4.27 14.29 -31.23
N SER A 10 4.83 14.41 -30.03
CA SER A 10 5.82 13.44 -29.51
C SER A 10 5.82 13.32 -27.99
N LEU A 11 6.30 12.19 -27.50
CA LEU A 11 6.78 12.01 -26.13
C LEU A 11 8.30 12.17 -26.11
N ASP A 12 8.81 12.94 -25.14
CA ASP A 12 10.24 13.19 -24.91
C ASP A 12 10.61 13.06 -23.41
N GLY A 13 11.90 13.16 -23.10
CA GLY A 13 12.47 13.02 -21.76
C GLY A 13 13.13 11.65 -21.57
N ALA A 14 12.59 10.83 -20.66
CA ALA A 14 13.09 9.49 -20.36
C ALA A 14 12.81 8.48 -21.49
N ILE A 15 11.79 8.75 -22.30
CA ILE A 15 11.41 7.98 -23.48
C ILE A 15 11.29 8.89 -24.69
N GLY A 16 11.45 8.32 -25.89
CA GLY A 16 11.28 9.04 -27.15
C GLY A 16 10.31 8.31 -28.07
N TYR A 17 9.21 8.98 -28.43
CA TYR A 17 8.20 8.46 -29.35
C TYR A 17 7.57 9.59 -30.18
N ARG A 18 7.40 9.37 -31.48
CA ARG A 18 6.66 10.29 -32.36
C ARG A 18 5.37 9.59 -32.78
N PHE A 19 4.24 10.26 -32.57
CA PHE A 19 2.95 9.73 -32.98
C PHE A 19 2.88 9.68 -34.52
N PRO A 20 2.38 8.58 -35.12
CA PRO A 20 2.10 8.51 -36.54
C PRO A 20 1.12 9.60 -36.97
N ASP A 21 1.22 10.05 -38.22
CA ASP A 21 0.23 10.93 -38.82
C ASP A 21 -1.16 10.27 -38.78
N ASP A 22 -2.21 11.09 -38.69
CA ASP A 22 -3.61 10.68 -38.56
C ASP A 22 -3.93 9.91 -37.25
N THR A 23 -3.06 9.97 -36.24
CA THR A 23 -3.38 9.46 -34.90
C THR A 23 -4.37 10.40 -34.21
N VAL A 24 -5.60 9.95 -34.00
CA VAL A 24 -6.67 10.75 -33.38
C VAL A 24 -7.19 10.06 -32.11
N ILE A 25 -7.37 10.85 -31.04
CA ILE A 25 -8.00 10.41 -29.79
C ILE A 25 -9.34 11.13 -29.62
N SER A 26 -10.43 10.38 -29.47
CA SER A 26 -11.75 10.97 -29.18
C SER A 26 -11.88 11.36 -27.71
N PRO A 27 -12.81 12.25 -27.34
CA PRO A 27 -13.07 12.56 -25.93
C PRO A 27 -13.38 11.29 -25.11
N GLY A 28 -12.61 11.06 -24.04
CA GLY A 28 -12.75 9.90 -23.16
C GLY A 28 -12.04 8.62 -23.64
N ASP A 29 -11.50 8.61 -24.87
CA ASP A 29 -10.69 7.51 -25.37
C ASP A 29 -9.28 7.56 -24.77
N HIS A 30 -8.62 6.41 -24.75
CA HIS A 30 -7.26 6.25 -24.23
C HIS A 30 -6.35 5.67 -25.32
N LEU A 31 -5.14 6.21 -25.43
CA LEU A 31 -4.08 5.69 -26.30
C LEU A 31 -2.88 5.32 -25.43
N VAL A 32 -2.39 4.10 -25.57
CA VAL A 32 -1.26 3.59 -24.78
C VAL A 32 -0.01 3.57 -25.65
N VAL A 33 1.08 4.18 -25.17
CA VAL A 33 2.40 4.11 -25.81
C VAL A 33 3.28 3.13 -25.05
N ALA A 34 3.64 2.02 -25.69
CA ALA A 34 4.37 0.91 -25.07
C ALA A 34 5.82 0.80 -25.55
N ARG A 35 6.68 0.18 -24.72
CA ARG A 35 8.06 -0.15 -25.11
C ARG A 35 8.14 -1.28 -26.14
N ASP A 36 7.20 -2.23 -26.02
CA ASP A 36 6.99 -3.33 -26.96
C ASP A 36 5.48 -3.39 -27.20
N ALA A 37 5.05 -2.76 -28.29
CA ALA A 37 3.64 -2.58 -28.61
C ALA A 37 2.96 -3.93 -28.88
N ALA A 38 3.66 -4.84 -29.56
CA ALA A 38 3.13 -6.16 -29.90
C ALA A 38 2.94 -7.03 -28.65
N ALA A 39 3.91 -7.04 -27.73
CA ALA A 39 3.82 -7.81 -26.49
C ALA A 39 2.72 -7.29 -25.57
N LEU A 40 2.54 -5.96 -25.49
CA LEU A 40 1.47 -5.37 -24.67
C LEU A 40 0.09 -5.60 -25.30
N ALA A 41 -0.04 -5.48 -26.62
CA ALA A 41 -1.30 -5.74 -27.33
C ALA A 41 -1.76 -7.19 -27.19
N ALA A 42 -0.83 -8.16 -27.17
CA ALA A 42 -1.15 -9.55 -26.90
C ALA A 42 -1.73 -9.79 -25.49
N ARG A 43 -1.40 -8.92 -24.53
CA ARG A 43 -1.88 -8.97 -23.14
C ARG A 43 -3.14 -8.13 -22.91
N HIS A 44 -3.33 -7.07 -23.69
CA HIS A 44 -4.45 -6.12 -23.59
C HIS A 44 -5.14 -5.93 -24.95
N PRO A 45 -5.86 -6.95 -25.46
CA PRO A 45 -6.43 -6.91 -26.82
C PRO A 45 -7.52 -5.85 -27.01
N GLY A 46 -8.06 -5.26 -25.94
CA GLY A 46 -9.04 -4.19 -25.99
C GLY A 46 -8.46 -2.77 -25.94
N ALA A 47 -7.15 -2.62 -25.69
CA ALA A 47 -6.51 -1.32 -25.60
C ALA A 47 -5.98 -0.88 -26.98
N ILE A 48 -6.11 0.40 -27.30
CA ILE A 48 -5.45 0.99 -28.47
C ILE A 48 -3.99 1.25 -28.07
N ILE A 49 -3.09 0.43 -28.63
CA ILE A 49 -1.67 0.46 -28.28
C ILE A 49 -0.85 0.83 -29.51
N VAL A 50 0.00 1.83 -29.33
CA VAL A 50 1.08 2.20 -30.22
C VAL A 50 2.40 2.13 -29.45
N GLY A 51 3.52 2.40 -30.11
CA GLY A 51 4.79 2.52 -29.39
C GLY A 51 5.97 1.92 -30.13
N ASP A 52 6.63 0.99 -29.45
CA ASP A 52 8.06 0.70 -29.64
C ASP A 52 8.91 1.96 -29.37
N PHE A 53 8.58 2.65 -28.28
CA PHE A 53 9.30 3.84 -27.87
C PHE A 53 10.78 3.55 -27.58
N SER A 54 11.63 4.53 -27.82
CA SER A 54 13.04 4.49 -27.43
C SER A 54 13.26 4.95 -25.98
N GLY A 55 14.41 4.62 -25.40
CA GLY A 55 14.71 4.98 -24.01
C GLY A 55 14.08 4.02 -22.99
N ARG A 56 13.89 4.50 -21.76
CA ARG A 56 13.24 3.74 -20.67
C ARG A 56 12.76 4.67 -19.58
N LEU A 57 11.64 4.32 -18.96
CA LEU A 57 11.24 4.87 -17.67
C LEU A 57 12.25 4.41 -16.61
N GLY A 58 12.85 5.36 -15.89
CA GLY A 58 13.79 5.08 -14.81
C GLY A 58 13.08 4.56 -13.57
N ASN A 59 13.73 3.69 -12.80
CA ASN A 59 13.14 3.13 -11.57
C ASN A 59 13.20 4.11 -10.39
N GLY A 60 14.26 4.93 -10.29
CA GLY A 60 14.45 5.87 -9.17
C GLY A 60 13.83 7.24 -9.39
N TYR A 61 13.73 7.66 -10.65
CA TYR A 61 13.09 8.89 -11.09
C TYR A 61 12.94 8.87 -12.61
N GLY A 62 12.05 9.71 -13.14
CA GLY A 62 11.94 9.95 -14.56
C GLY A 62 11.22 11.25 -14.87
N TYR A 63 11.42 11.71 -16.09
CA TYR A 63 10.74 12.87 -16.65
C TYR A 63 10.14 12.46 -17.98
N VAL A 64 8.85 12.67 -18.17
CA VAL A 64 8.16 12.42 -19.44
C VAL A 64 7.39 13.68 -19.81
N LYS A 65 7.52 14.11 -21.06
CA LYS A 65 6.83 15.29 -21.57
C LYS A 65 6.09 14.93 -22.85
N LEU A 66 4.84 15.35 -22.95
CA LEU A 66 4.06 15.34 -24.18
C LEU A 66 4.20 16.70 -24.87
N GLU A 67 4.60 16.69 -26.13
CA GLU A 67 4.77 17.90 -26.95
C GLU A 67 3.82 17.90 -28.14
N ASP A 68 3.25 19.07 -28.44
CA ASP A 68 2.46 19.28 -29.66
C ASP A 68 3.34 19.36 -30.92
N ALA A 69 2.71 19.52 -32.09
CA ALA A 69 3.42 19.65 -33.37
C ALA A 69 4.38 20.85 -33.45
N SER A 70 4.21 21.87 -32.60
CA SER A 70 5.07 23.06 -32.50
C SER A 70 6.15 22.94 -31.40
N ARG A 71 6.23 21.78 -30.73
CA ARG A 71 7.09 21.52 -29.56
C ARG A 71 6.73 22.33 -28.32
N ASN A 72 5.47 22.75 -28.18
CA ASN A 72 5.00 23.27 -26.91
C ASN A 72 4.70 22.09 -25.97
N PRO A 73 5.06 22.19 -24.67
CA PRO A 73 4.65 21.19 -23.70
C PRO A 73 3.12 21.23 -23.53
N VAL A 74 2.48 20.08 -23.72
CA VAL A 74 1.06 19.87 -23.48
C VAL A 74 0.85 19.35 -22.06
N ASP A 75 1.70 18.42 -21.62
CA ASP A 75 1.73 17.89 -20.25
C ASP A 75 3.13 17.36 -19.92
N GLU A 76 3.47 17.37 -18.64
CA GLU A 76 4.78 16.97 -18.12
C GLU A 76 4.65 16.23 -16.79
N LEU A 77 5.40 15.13 -16.63
CA LEU A 77 5.45 14.35 -15.41
C LEU A 77 6.89 14.18 -14.94
N HIS A 78 7.17 14.65 -13.73
CA HIS A 78 8.33 14.24 -12.94
C HIS A 78 7.90 13.26 -11.86
N TYR A 79 8.38 12.02 -11.94
CA TYR A 79 8.12 11.01 -10.91
C TYR A 79 9.42 10.59 -10.23
N TYR A 80 9.30 10.12 -8.99
CA TYR A 80 10.42 9.72 -8.14
C TYR A 80 10.10 8.42 -7.41
N ASP A 81 11.15 7.77 -6.93
CA ASP A 81 11.07 6.67 -5.99
C ASP A 81 10.98 7.18 -4.54
N GLY A 82 10.17 6.49 -3.74
CA GLY A 82 10.00 6.73 -2.32
C GLY A 82 9.31 8.04 -1.94
N GLY A 83 9.49 8.42 -0.69
CA GLY A 83 8.79 9.57 -0.11
C GLY A 83 7.28 9.33 -0.05
N ARG A 84 6.51 10.21 -0.69
CA ARG A 84 5.05 10.12 -0.76
C ARG A 84 4.55 9.44 -2.04
N TRP A 85 5.44 9.10 -2.98
CA TRP A 85 5.06 8.35 -4.17
C TRP A 85 4.55 6.95 -3.77
N PRO A 86 3.56 6.39 -4.49
CA PRO A 86 3.01 5.09 -4.16
C PRO A 86 4.05 3.96 -4.23
N GLY A 87 4.57 3.53 -3.07
CA GLY A 87 5.61 2.48 -3.02
C GLY A 87 5.17 1.13 -3.60
N ALA A 88 3.88 0.83 -3.65
CA ALA A 88 3.37 -0.38 -4.31
C ALA A 88 3.58 -0.38 -5.84
N ALA A 89 3.75 0.80 -6.46
CA ALA A 89 4.11 0.91 -7.87
C ALA A 89 5.62 0.69 -8.12
N ASP A 90 6.45 0.72 -7.08
CA ASP A 90 7.88 0.42 -7.16
C ASP A 90 8.13 -1.06 -6.83
N ALA A 91 8.05 -1.91 -7.85
CA ALA A 91 8.24 -3.37 -7.75
C ALA A 91 7.24 -4.11 -6.83
N GLY A 92 6.20 -3.43 -6.36
CA GLY A 92 5.11 -4.02 -5.58
C GLY A 92 3.97 -4.61 -6.41
N GLY A 93 4.14 -4.76 -7.73
CA GLY A 93 3.17 -5.38 -8.64
C GLY A 93 2.08 -4.46 -9.20
N SER A 94 1.90 -3.26 -8.63
CA SER A 94 1.00 -2.23 -9.17
C SER A 94 1.70 -1.34 -10.21
N SER A 95 0.93 -0.66 -11.06
CA SER A 95 1.39 0.48 -11.85
C SER A 95 1.14 1.79 -11.12
N LEU A 96 1.82 2.85 -11.54
CA LEU A 96 1.57 4.21 -11.06
C LEU A 96 0.45 4.84 -11.91
N GLU A 97 -0.66 5.23 -11.29
CA GLU A 97 -1.86 5.75 -11.96
C GLU A 97 -2.24 7.13 -11.41
N LEU A 98 -2.52 8.09 -12.30
CA LEU A 98 -3.03 9.40 -11.95
C LEU A 98 -4.47 9.28 -11.46
N ARG A 99 -4.77 9.85 -10.30
CA ARG A 99 -6.06 9.69 -9.62
C ARG A 99 -7.09 10.70 -10.09
N ASP A 100 -6.64 11.87 -10.53
CA ASP A 100 -7.50 12.96 -10.96
C ASP A 100 -6.80 13.69 -12.12
N PRO A 101 -7.33 13.62 -13.36
CA PRO A 101 -6.73 14.28 -14.52
C PRO A 101 -6.64 15.81 -14.44
N ASP A 102 -7.45 16.44 -13.60
CA ASP A 102 -7.46 17.91 -13.43
C ASP A 102 -6.53 18.37 -12.28
N ALA A 103 -6.04 17.43 -11.46
CA ALA A 103 -5.11 17.72 -10.36
C ALA A 103 -3.69 18.00 -10.85
N ASP A 104 -2.91 18.70 -10.02
CA ASP A 104 -1.48 18.91 -10.25
C ASP A 104 -0.72 17.56 -10.21
N ASN A 105 -0.42 17.04 -11.39
CA ASN A 105 0.26 15.75 -11.56
C ASN A 105 1.75 15.78 -11.20
N SER A 106 2.30 16.93 -10.79
CA SER A 106 3.68 17.01 -10.28
C SER A 106 3.80 16.56 -8.82
N VAL A 107 2.69 16.49 -8.09
CA VAL A 107 2.69 16.11 -6.68
C VAL A 107 2.37 14.62 -6.47
N PRO A 108 3.02 13.93 -5.51
CA PRO A 108 2.78 12.51 -5.28
C PRO A 108 1.34 12.16 -4.89
N GLU A 109 0.65 13.07 -4.19
CA GLU A 109 -0.74 12.91 -3.74
C GLU A 109 -1.75 12.71 -4.90
N ALA A 110 -1.43 13.22 -6.09
CA ALA A 110 -2.23 13.02 -7.30
C ALA A 110 -2.10 11.61 -7.87
N TRP A 111 -1.15 10.82 -7.41
CA TRP A 111 -0.88 9.48 -7.92
C TRP A 111 -1.26 8.39 -6.91
N GLY A 112 -1.69 7.25 -7.44
CA GLY A 112 -2.00 6.05 -6.68
C GLY A 112 -1.33 4.83 -7.30
N ALA A 113 -1.10 3.81 -6.49
CA ALA A 113 -0.80 2.49 -7.01
C ALA A 113 -2.10 1.87 -7.53
N SER A 114 -2.07 1.28 -8.73
CA SER A 114 -3.23 0.59 -9.29
C SER A 114 -3.80 -0.46 -8.35
N ASP A 115 -5.12 -0.56 -8.28
CA ASP A 115 -5.82 -1.54 -7.47
C ASP A 115 -5.87 -2.89 -8.18
N GLU A 116 -5.08 -3.84 -7.68
CA GLU A 116 -5.01 -5.21 -8.20
C GLU A 116 -5.86 -6.20 -7.40
N SER A 117 -6.50 -5.76 -6.31
CA SER A 117 -7.21 -6.63 -5.39
C SER A 117 -8.30 -7.44 -6.09
N GLY A 118 -9.05 -6.82 -7.00
CA GLY A 118 -10.09 -7.48 -7.81
C GLY A 118 -9.57 -8.43 -8.89
N ARG A 119 -8.28 -8.38 -9.23
CA ARG A 119 -7.66 -9.22 -10.29
C ARG A 119 -6.92 -10.43 -9.73
N SER A 120 -6.62 -10.44 -8.43
CA SER A 120 -6.01 -11.59 -7.77
C SER A 120 -7.04 -12.65 -7.41
N ALA A 121 -6.58 -13.88 -7.14
CA ALA A 121 -7.46 -15.00 -6.82
C ALA A 121 -6.96 -15.75 -5.57
N TRP A 122 -7.89 -16.40 -4.87
CA TRP A 122 -7.55 -17.34 -3.81
C TRP A 122 -6.79 -18.55 -4.38
N ARG A 123 -5.67 -18.90 -3.72
CA ARG A 123 -4.91 -20.12 -3.98
C ARG A 123 -4.66 -20.89 -2.71
N SER A 124 -4.72 -22.22 -2.80
CA SER A 124 -4.39 -23.12 -1.70
C SER A 124 -2.92 -23.51 -1.76
N TYR A 125 -2.24 -23.41 -0.62
CA TYR A 125 -0.85 -23.78 -0.45
C TYR A 125 -0.80 -24.91 0.58
N THR A 126 -0.15 -26.02 0.23
CA THR A 126 0.03 -27.16 1.14
C THR A 126 1.44 -27.70 0.99
N TYR A 127 2.08 -28.02 2.11
CA TYR A 127 3.36 -28.68 2.10
C TYR A 127 3.57 -29.56 3.32
N ARG A 128 4.46 -30.55 3.16
CA ARG A 128 4.90 -31.44 4.23
C ARG A 128 6.40 -31.32 4.41
N ALA A 129 6.85 -31.27 5.66
CA ALA A 129 8.26 -31.47 5.99
C ALA A 129 8.40 -32.10 7.38
N ARG A 130 9.51 -32.81 7.60
CA ARG A 130 9.89 -33.28 8.93
C ARG A 130 10.38 -32.09 9.74
N ALA A 131 9.96 -31.96 10.98
CA ALA A 131 10.59 -30.99 11.89
C ALA A 131 12.03 -31.48 12.13
N THR A 132 13.03 -30.89 11.49
CA THR A 132 14.42 -31.23 11.78
C THR A 132 14.85 -30.56 13.08
N PRO A 133 15.70 -31.19 13.91
CA PRO A 133 16.24 -30.52 15.09
C PRO A 133 17.00 -29.25 14.68
N TYR A 134 16.78 -28.15 15.39
CA TYR A 134 17.64 -26.98 15.25
C TYR A 134 19.00 -27.31 15.89
N PRO A 135 20.15 -27.00 15.24
CA PRO A 135 21.47 -27.35 15.77
C PRO A 135 21.66 -26.94 17.24
N GLY A 136 22.03 -27.90 18.09
CA GLY A 136 22.26 -27.66 19.52
C GLY A 136 21.01 -27.52 20.39
N THR A 137 19.81 -27.82 19.88
CA THR A 137 18.56 -27.80 20.67
C THR A 137 18.04 -29.21 20.94
N ASN A 138 17.51 -29.43 22.16
CA ASN A 138 16.93 -30.70 22.61
C ASN A 138 15.38 -30.69 22.55
N ASP A 139 14.77 -30.18 21.47
CA ASP A 139 13.31 -30.02 21.38
C ASP A 139 12.71 -29.27 22.60
N PRO A 140 12.92 -27.95 22.70
CA PRO A 140 12.48 -27.18 23.86
C PRO A 140 10.96 -27.30 24.06
N THR A 141 10.54 -27.54 25.29
CA THR A 141 9.12 -27.79 25.63
C THR A 141 8.34 -26.54 26.01
N ILE A 142 8.95 -25.35 25.86
CA ILE A 142 8.37 -24.06 26.28
C ILE A 142 7.91 -23.20 25.10
N TYR A 143 8.24 -23.61 23.86
CA TYR A 143 7.90 -22.89 22.64
C TYR A 143 6.89 -23.70 21.84
N HIS A 144 5.87 -23.02 21.35
CA HIS A 144 4.69 -23.63 20.75
C HIS A 144 4.17 -22.79 19.59
N GLU A 145 5.02 -22.07 18.86
CA GLU A 145 4.55 -21.07 17.89
C GLU A 145 4.49 -21.61 16.46
N PHE A 146 3.39 -21.33 15.79
CA PHE A 146 3.35 -21.22 14.33
C PHE A 146 3.45 -19.74 13.96
N ILE A 147 4.27 -19.44 12.98
CA ILE A 147 4.66 -18.09 12.60
C ILE A 147 4.51 -17.94 11.09
N PHE A 148 4.00 -16.79 10.65
CA PHE A 148 4.08 -16.39 9.26
C PHE A 148 4.32 -14.88 9.10
N GLY A 149 4.81 -14.48 7.94
CA GLY A 149 4.97 -13.06 7.59
C GLY A 149 5.51 -12.88 6.17
N LEU A 150 5.28 -11.70 5.61
CA LEU A 150 5.88 -11.31 4.33
C LEU A 150 7.36 -10.98 4.49
N LEU A 151 8.15 -11.27 3.46
CA LEU A 151 9.59 -10.96 3.42
C LEU A 151 9.89 -9.52 3.00
N ASP A 152 8.87 -8.72 2.69
CA ASP A 152 8.95 -7.26 2.50
C ASP A 152 7.57 -6.63 2.70
N ALA A 153 7.42 -5.32 2.51
CA ALA A 153 6.13 -4.63 2.55
C ALA A 153 5.14 -5.18 1.51
N GLY A 154 3.87 -5.29 1.91
CA GLY A 154 2.81 -5.81 1.05
C GLY A 154 1.57 -6.20 1.84
N GLU A 155 0.54 -6.61 1.11
CA GLU A 155 -0.75 -6.97 1.66
C GLU A 155 -1.29 -8.27 1.04
N PHE A 156 -1.93 -9.08 1.87
CA PHE A 156 -2.57 -10.31 1.44
C PHE A 156 -3.73 -10.68 2.36
N LEU A 157 -4.64 -11.48 1.85
CA LEU A 157 -5.63 -12.20 2.65
C LEU A 157 -5.14 -13.61 2.91
N ILE A 158 -5.40 -14.14 4.10
CA ILE A 158 -5.11 -15.53 4.48
C ILE A 158 -6.28 -16.12 5.25
N ASP A 159 -6.55 -17.40 4.99
CA ASP A 159 -7.60 -18.16 5.64
C ASP A 159 -7.33 -19.67 5.60
N ASP A 160 -8.17 -20.45 6.28
CA ASP A 160 -8.11 -21.92 6.38
C ASP A 160 -6.75 -22.46 6.84
N ILE A 161 -6.11 -21.76 7.79
CA ILE A 161 -4.77 -22.12 8.26
C ILE A 161 -4.84 -23.41 9.09
N SER A 162 -4.03 -24.39 8.71
CA SER A 162 -3.90 -25.67 9.41
C SER A 162 -2.45 -26.09 9.55
N VAL A 163 -2.13 -26.64 10.72
CA VAL A 163 -0.85 -27.30 11.01
C VAL A 163 -1.18 -28.66 11.60
N VAL A 164 -0.89 -29.71 10.85
CA VAL A 164 -1.19 -31.09 11.22
C VAL A 164 0.10 -31.84 11.48
N GLU A 165 0.24 -32.36 12.69
CA GLU A 165 1.29 -33.32 13.02
C GLU A 165 0.91 -34.72 12.57
N ASP A 166 1.91 -35.46 12.10
CA ASP A 166 1.82 -36.88 11.74
C ASP A 166 0.65 -37.19 10.79
N PRO A 167 0.57 -36.52 9.62
CA PRO A 167 -0.61 -36.55 8.76
C PRO A 167 -0.95 -37.94 8.21
N GLU A 168 0.01 -38.86 8.17
CA GLU A 168 -0.15 -40.26 7.72
C GLU A 168 -0.24 -41.26 8.90
N GLY A 169 0.00 -40.79 10.12
CA GLY A 169 -0.02 -41.59 11.34
C GLY A 169 -1.12 -41.11 12.29
N ALA A 170 -0.71 -40.71 13.51
CA ALA A 170 -1.63 -40.17 14.50
C ALA A 170 -1.95 -38.70 14.21
N ARG A 171 -2.71 -38.46 13.13
CA ARG A 171 -3.08 -37.12 12.64
C ARG A 171 -3.60 -36.23 13.77
N ARG A 172 -2.93 -35.09 14.00
CA ARG A 172 -3.29 -34.14 15.06
C ARG A 172 -3.25 -32.69 14.58
N GLN A 173 -4.41 -32.02 14.53
CA GLN A 173 -4.53 -30.59 14.21
C GLN A 173 -4.05 -29.73 15.38
N LEU A 174 -3.25 -28.71 15.08
CA LEU A 174 -2.59 -27.86 16.09
C LEU A 174 -3.05 -26.39 16.07
N ILE A 175 -3.86 -25.97 15.09
CA ILE A 175 -4.37 -24.60 14.99
C ILE A 175 -5.75 -24.47 15.64
N GLN A 176 -5.92 -23.45 16.50
CA GLN A 176 -7.18 -23.23 17.25
C GLN A 176 -8.22 -22.38 16.51
N ASN A 177 -7.79 -21.54 15.58
CA ASN A 177 -8.62 -20.57 14.89
C ASN A 177 -8.06 -20.25 13.51
N GLY A 178 -8.07 -21.26 12.63
CA GLY A 178 -7.52 -21.14 11.27
C GLY A 178 -8.45 -20.43 10.29
N THR A 179 -9.74 -20.34 10.62
CA THR A 179 -10.81 -19.83 9.74
C THR A 179 -11.32 -18.43 10.12
N PHE A 180 -10.83 -17.87 11.24
CA PHE A 180 -11.22 -16.55 11.76
C PHE A 180 -12.73 -16.29 12.03
N GLU A 181 -13.60 -17.29 11.82
CA GLU A 181 -15.07 -17.16 11.93
C GLU A 181 -15.56 -16.68 13.31
N ARG A 182 -14.80 -16.99 14.35
CA ARG A 182 -15.12 -16.60 15.74
C ARG A 182 -14.71 -15.18 16.08
N ASP A 183 -13.94 -14.53 15.22
CA ASP A 183 -13.42 -13.19 15.46
C ASP A 183 -14.42 -12.10 15.05
N ARG A 184 -14.19 -10.89 15.57
CA ARG A 184 -15.01 -9.72 15.24
C ARG A 184 -14.37 -8.96 14.07
N LEU A 185 -15.18 -8.63 13.07
CA LEU A 185 -14.77 -7.79 11.94
C LEU A 185 -14.16 -6.47 12.42
N GLY A 186 -13.12 -6.02 11.74
CA GLY A 186 -12.38 -4.79 12.03
C GLY A 186 -11.40 -4.89 13.20
N ASN A 187 -11.34 -6.02 13.91
CA ASN A 187 -10.41 -6.24 15.02
C ASN A 187 -9.29 -7.20 14.66
N LEU A 188 -8.25 -7.23 15.50
CA LEU A 188 -7.26 -8.30 15.45
C LEU A 188 -7.91 -9.64 15.89
N PRO A 189 -7.53 -10.76 15.26
CA PRO A 189 -7.99 -12.10 15.63
C PRO A 189 -7.54 -12.50 17.05
N GLN A 190 -8.41 -13.15 17.84
CA GLN A 190 -8.18 -13.42 19.26
C GLN A 190 -7.07 -14.45 19.54
N ALA A 191 -6.96 -15.47 18.69
CA ALA A 191 -5.98 -16.55 18.86
C ALA A 191 -4.61 -16.26 18.24
N TRP A 192 -4.46 -15.10 17.60
CA TRP A 192 -3.26 -14.73 16.86
C TRP A 192 -2.70 -13.41 17.39
N ARG A 193 -1.38 -13.28 17.37
CA ARG A 193 -0.68 -12.06 17.72
C ARG A 193 -0.01 -11.54 16.46
N LEU A 194 -0.42 -10.35 16.02
CA LEU A 194 0.21 -9.64 14.91
C LEU A 194 1.05 -8.54 15.52
N VAL A 195 2.37 -8.61 15.32
CA VAL A 195 3.34 -7.72 15.99
C VAL A 195 4.21 -6.98 14.99
N GLY A 196 4.77 -5.85 15.43
CA GLY A 196 5.66 -5.04 14.61
C GLY A 196 5.00 -4.55 13.31
N THR A 197 5.72 -4.72 12.21
CA THR A 197 5.32 -4.30 10.85
C THR A 197 4.08 -5.01 10.31
N HIS A 198 3.61 -6.09 10.94
CA HIS A 198 2.42 -6.85 10.51
C HIS A 198 1.16 -6.55 11.32
N GLY A 199 1.20 -5.73 12.37
CA GLY A 199 0.01 -5.53 13.21
C GLY A 199 -0.05 -4.31 14.13
N LEU A 200 1.07 -3.75 14.60
CA LEU A 200 1.02 -2.66 15.60
C LEU A 200 0.46 -1.34 15.04
N HIS A 201 0.53 -1.15 13.73
CA HIS A 201 -0.10 -0.04 13.01
C HIS A 201 -1.63 -0.18 12.86
N ARG A 202 -2.24 -1.27 13.34
CA ARG A 202 -3.70 -1.53 13.33
C ARG A 202 -4.35 -1.56 11.93
N ARG A 203 -3.58 -1.80 10.88
CA ARG A 203 -4.11 -1.97 9.51
C ARG A 203 -4.49 -3.42 9.24
N SER A 204 -3.75 -4.38 9.81
CA SER A 204 -4.13 -5.80 9.76
C SER A 204 -5.33 -6.06 10.66
N ARG A 205 -6.31 -6.79 10.15
CA ARG A 205 -7.60 -7.02 10.83
C ARG A 205 -8.38 -8.16 10.17
N VAL A 206 -9.33 -8.71 10.91
CA VAL A 206 -10.32 -9.62 10.35
C VAL A 206 -11.32 -8.83 9.50
N VAL A 207 -11.53 -9.26 8.27
CA VAL A 207 -12.44 -8.66 7.28
C VAL A 207 -13.39 -9.72 6.74
N GLU A 208 -14.42 -9.29 6.01
CA GLU A 208 -15.29 -10.22 5.27
C GLU A 208 -14.51 -10.84 4.11
N ASP A 209 -14.78 -12.11 3.79
CA ASP A 209 -14.22 -12.74 2.57
C ASP A 209 -14.77 -12.00 1.34
N PRO A 210 -13.93 -11.42 0.46
CA PRO A 210 -14.41 -10.69 -0.71
C PRO A 210 -15.17 -11.57 -1.71
N ASP A 211 -14.95 -12.89 -1.70
CA ASP A 211 -15.55 -13.80 -2.69
C ASP A 211 -16.69 -14.65 -2.12
N GLY A 212 -17.10 -14.45 -0.85
CA GLY A 212 -18.10 -15.32 -0.24
C GLY A 212 -18.60 -14.88 1.14
N ALA A 213 -19.42 -15.74 1.75
CA ALA A 213 -19.82 -15.57 3.14
C ALA A 213 -18.73 -16.13 4.05
N GLY A 214 -18.24 -15.33 4.99
CA GLY A 214 -17.23 -15.75 5.96
C GLY A 214 -16.31 -14.61 6.35
N LYS A 215 -15.27 -14.95 7.10
CA LYS A 215 -14.25 -14.01 7.58
C LYS A 215 -12.87 -14.50 7.21
N VAL A 216 -11.99 -13.55 6.88
CA VAL A 216 -10.59 -13.82 6.57
C VAL A 216 -9.70 -12.83 7.30
N LEU A 217 -8.42 -13.15 7.44
CA LEU A 217 -7.45 -12.23 7.99
C LEU A 217 -6.81 -11.41 6.85
N HIS A 218 -7.04 -10.10 6.86
CA HIS A 218 -6.27 -9.16 6.05
C HIS A 218 -5.00 -8.77 6.80
N VAL A 219 -3.86 -9.06 6.19
CA VAL A 219 -2.55 -8.77 6.75
C VAL A 219 -1.90 -7.69 5.92
N VAL A 220 -1.54 -6.59 6.59
CA VAL A 220 -0.77 -5.49 6.02
C VAL A 220 0.61 -5.50 6.65
N ALA A 221 1.64 -5.68 5.84
CA ALA A 221 3.04 -5.62 6.24
C ALA A 221 3.65 -4.30 5.76
N THR A 222 4.24 -3.53 6.68
CA THR A 222 4.96 -2.29 6.34
C THR A 222 6.46 -2.51 6.12
N GLY A 223 6.89 -3.76 6.07
CA GLY A 223 8.29 -4.16 5.95
C GLY A 223 8.45 -5.66 6.20
N PRO A 224 9.70 -6.16 6.14
CA PRO A 224 9.99 -7.57 6.21
C PRO A 224 9.67 -8.17 7.59
N MET A 225 9.31 -9.45 7.60
CA MET A 225 9.26 -10.23 8.82
C MET A 225 10.66 -10.45 9.40
N TRP A 226 10.75 -10.65 10.70
CA TRP A 226 12.00 -10.97 11.40
C TRP A 226 11.83 -12.16 12.34
N HIS A 227 12.92 -12.62 12.95
CA HIS A 227 12.93 -13.87 13.73
C HIS A 227 12.33 -13.76 15.14
N GLN A 228 12.17 -12.54 15.68
CA GLN A 228 11.64 -12.28 17.03
C GLN A 228 10.60 -11.17 17.10
N GLN A 229 10.52 -10.36 16.05
CA GLN A 229 9.73 -9.14 15.97
C GLN A 229 9.26 -9.05 14.50
N ASN A 230 8.16 -8.35 14.21
CA ASN A 230 7.58 -8.26 12.86
C ASN A 230 7.09 -9.61 12.31
N GLN A 231 5.96 -10.09 12.78
CA GLN A 231 5.34 -11.33 12.29
C GLN A 231 3.90 -11.46 12.78
N ALA A 232 3.17 -12.40 12.19
CA ALA A 232 1.97 -12.97 12.79
C ALA A 232 2.32 -14.33 13.42
N GLU A 233 1.79 -14.60 14.60
CA GLU A 233 2.03 -15.86 15.30
C GLU A 233 0.80 -16.34 16.06
N THR A 234 0.70 -17.66 16.24
CA THR A 234 -0.28 -18.29 17.11
C THR A 234 0.36 -19.42 17.91
N THR A 235 -0.33 -19.84 18.95
CA THR A 235 0.11 -20.93 19.81
C THR A 235 -0.51 -22.25 19.35
N LEU A 236 0.36 -23.21 19.02
CA LEU A 236 0.04 -24.59 18.70
C LEU A 236 -0.60 -25.28 19.90
N LYS A 237 -1.85 -25.70 19.71
CA LYS A 237 -2.62 -26.42 20.72
C LYS A 237 -3.51 -27.48 20.10
N SER A 238 -3.68 -28.57 20.83
CA SER A 238 -4.66 -29.63 20.51
C SER A 238 -5.48 -29.91 21.75
N GLY A 239 -6.82 -29.88 21.63
CA GLY A 239 -7.72 -30.05 22.79
C GLY A 239 -7.50 -29.00 23.90
N GLY A 240 -7.06 -27.78 23.54
CA GLY A 240 -6.75 -26.70 24.48
C GLY A 240 -5.39 -26.81 25.19
N GLN A 241 -4.66 -27.92 25.01
CA GLN A 241 -3.35 -28.16 25.60
C GLN A 241 -2.24 -27.70 24.66
N PHE A 242 -1.14 -27.17 25.22
CA PHE A 242 0.06 -26.82 24.47
C PHE A 242 0.68 -28.05 23.80
N VAL A 243 1.18 -27.87 22.58
CA VAL A 243 1.85 -28.94 21.83
C VAL A 243 3.28 -28.53 21.52
N THR A 244 4.24 -29.32 21.98
CA THR A 244 5.66 -29.19 21.61
C THR A 244 5.91 -29.84 20.25
N ILE A 245 6.79 -29.23 19.46
CA ILE A 245 7.25 -29.81 18.18
C ILE A 245 8.18 -30.99 18.44
N ASN A 246 7.87 -32.13 17.80
CA ASN A 246 8.66 -33.34 17.86
C ASN A 246 9.49 -33.49 16.59
N SER A 247 10.82 -33.45 16.73
CA SER A 247 11.71 -33.50 15.56
C SER A 247 11.75 -34.87 14.84
N SER A 248 11.05 -35.88 15.35
CA SER A 248 10.85 -37.14 14.66
C SER A 248 9.66 -37.15 13.71
N LYS A 249 8.72 -36.21 13.87
CA LYS A 249 7.43 -36.19 13.18
C LYS A 249 7.45 -35.35 11.90
N THR A 250 6.61 -35.75 10.95
CA THR A 250 6.25 -34.97 9.77
C THR A 250 5.10 -34.04 10.11
N TYR A 251 5.15 -32.81 9.62
CA TYR A 251 4.09 -31.84 9.73
C TYR A 251 3.58 -31.47 8.33
N GLU A 252 2.26 -31.34 8.20
CA GLU A 252 1.58 -30.79 7.04
C GLU A 252 1.06 -29.40 7.41
N ILE A 253 1.46 -28.39 6.64
CA ILE A 253 0.98 -27.01 6.80
C ILE A 253 0.20 -26.65 5.55
N SER A 254 -1.02 -26.15 5.73
CA SER A 254 -1.89 -25.71 4.65
C SER A 254 -2.62 -24.42 4.99
N PHE A 255 -2.92 -23.63 3.97
CA PHE A 255 -3.73 -22.40 4.06
C PHE A 255 -4.22 -22.00 2.66
N ARG A 256 -5.24 -21.14 2.58
CA ARG A 256 -5.54 -20.38 1.37
C ARG A 256 -5.06 -18.94 1.54
N ALA A 257 -4.51 -18.36 0.48
CA ALA A 257 -4.08 -16.96 0.47
C ALA A 257 -4.40 -16.30 -0.86
N ARG A 258 -4.63 -14.99 -0.81
CA ARG A 258 -4.84 -14.11 -1.96
C ARG A 258 -3.95 -12.88 -1.81
N TRP A 259 -3.03 -12.69 -2.75
CA TRP A 259 -2.19 -11.50 -2.80
C TRP A 259 -3.03 -10.26 -3.13
N LEU A 260 -2.72 -9.10 -2.55
CA LEU A 260 -3.42 -7.84 -2.83
C LEU A 260 -2.48 -6.80 -3.44
N THR A 261 -1.32 -6.58 -2.83
CA THR A 261 -0.31 -5.63 -3.32
C THR A 261 1.06 -5.90 -2.65
N GLY A 262 2.14 -5.35 -3.21
CA GLY A 262 3.49 -5.44 -2.66
C GLY A 262 4.12 -6.82 -2.81
N SER A 263 4.95 -7.20 -1.85
CA SER A 263 5.72 -8.45 -1.90
C SER A 263 4.84 -9.70 -1.89
N PRO A 264 5.03 -10.63 -2.85
CA PRO A 264 4.33 -11.91 -2.86
C PRO A 264 5.01 -12.96 -1.97
N HIS A 265 6.15 -12.67 -1.33
CA HIS A 265 6.94 -13.67 -0.63
C HIS A 265 6.47 -13.86 0.81
N LEU A 266 5.61 -14.87 1.03
CA LEU A 266 5.12 -15.26 2.35
C LEU A 266 5.98 -16.39 2.90
N ASN A 267 6.56 -16.21 4.09
CA ASN A 267 7.22 -17.29 4.80
C ASN A 267 6.32 -17.84 5.92
N THR A 268 6.29 -19.16 6.06
CA THR A 268 5.61 -19.88 7.14
C THR A 268 6.59 -20.81 7.82
N ARG A 269 6.55 -20.89 9.15
CA ARG A 269 7.46 -21.74 9.94
C ARG A 269 6.87 -22.09 11.30
N LEU A 270 7.38 -23.17 11.88
CA LEU A 270 7.26 -23.44 13.31
C LEU A 270 8.46 -22.80 14.03
N TYR A 271 8.36 -22.63 15.35
CA TYR A 271 9.43 -22.04 16.15
C TYR A 271 10.82 -22.67 15.86
N PHE A 272 11.88 -21.87 15.92
CA PHE A 272 13.25 -22.20 15.48
C PHE A 272 13.38 -22.62 14.00
N ASP A 273 12.62 -21.98 13.12
CA ASP A 273 12.67 -22.18 11.65
C ASP A 273 12.43 -23.63 11.22
N ARG A 274 11.74 -24.41 12.06
CA ARG A 274 11.39 -25.78 11.75
C ARG A 274 10.24 -25.79 10.76
N VAL A 275 10.31 -26.70 9.78
CA VAL A 275 9.25 -26.83 8.76
C VAL A 275 9.05 -25.48 8.03
N ALA A 276 10.11 -24.68 7.89
CA ALA A 276 10.05 -23.38 7.23
C ALA A 276 9.87 -23.55 5.72
N ARG A 277 9.04 -22.70 5.12
CA ARG A 277 8.89 -22.59 3.67
C ARG A 277 8.54 -21.17 3.28
N THR A 278 9.18 -20.69 2.22
CA THR A 278 8.78 -19.47 1.52
C THR A 278 7.89 -19.85 0.35
N HIS A 279 6.75 -19.16 0.26
CA HIS A 279 5.74 -19.28 -0.79
C HIS A 279 5.75 -17.99 -1.59
N VAL A 280 5.64 -18.11 -2.92
CA VAL A 280 5.34 -16.98 -3.78
C VAL A 280 3.84 -16.97 -3.99
N LEU A 281 3.16 -15.99 -3.41
CA LEU A 281 1.73 -15.81 -3.59
C LEU A 281 1.44 -15.44 -5.05
N GLU A 282 0.43 -16.07 -5.64
CA GLU A 282 0.07 -15.80 -7.03
C GLU A 282 -0.41 -14.36 -7.21
N GLN A 283 0.27 -13.65 -8.11
CA GLN A 283 -0.07 -12.29 -8.52
C GLN A 283 -0.85 -12.31 -9.84
N PRO A 284 -1.68 -11.30 -10.11
CA PRO A 284 -2.29 -11.12 -11.43
C PRO A 284 -1.24 -11.08 -12.54
N VAL A 285 -1.58 -11.66 -13.69
CA VAL A 285 -0.71 -11.61 -14.89
C VAL A 285 -0.66 -10.22 -15.49
N LEU A 286 -1.73 -9.44 -15.30
CA LEU A 286 -1.90 -8.07 -15.77
C LEU A 286 -2.07 -7.14 -14.56
N SER A 287 -1.41 -5.99 -14.60
CA SER A 287 -1.56 -4.91 -13.65
C SER A 287 -1.89 -3.60 -14.35
N GLY A 288 -2.47 -2.67 -13.59
CA GLY A 288 -2.92 -1.38 -14.08
C GLY A 288 -4.15 -1.46 -14.97
N THR A 289 -4.42 -0.34 -15.64
CA THR A 289 -5.60 -0.13 -16.49
C THR A 289 -5.26 0.41 -17.88
N PRO A 290 -4.27 -0.16 -18.61
CA PRO A 290 -3.93 0.36 -19.93
C PRO A 290 -5.13 0.32 -20.88
N GLY A 291 -5.46 1.48 -21.46
CA GLY A 291 -6.58 1.64 -22.39
C GLY A 291 -7.95 1.80 -21.73
N ALA A 292 -8.01 2.01 -20.41
CA ALA A 292 -9.25 2.23 -19.65
C ALA A 292 -9.04 3.34 -18.59
N PRO A 293 -10.11 3.85 -17.97
CA PRO A 293 -9.97 4.75 -16.83
C PRO A 293 -9.13 4.12 -15.70
N ASN A 294 -8.27 4.93 -15.09
CA ASN A 294 -7.43 4.51 -13.98
C ASN A 294 -8.25 3.88 -12.85
N SER A 295 -7.74 2.79 -12.27
CA SER A 295 -8.42 2.09 -11.17
C SER A 295 -8.51 2.94 -9.91
N THR A 296 -7.62 3.92 -9.79
CA THR A 296 -7.56 4.90 -8.71
C THR A 296 -8.28 6.22 -9.02
N LEU A 297 -8.97 6.29 -10.17
CA LEU A 297 -9.68 7.48 -10.62
C LEU A 297 -10.72 7.93 -9.59
N VAL A 298 -10.63 9.19 -9.19
CA VAL A 298 -11.61 9.88 -8.37
C VAL A 298 -12.13 11.09 -9.16
N ALA A 299 -13.38 11.48 -8.88
CA ALA A 299 -13.99 12.62 -9.55
C ALA A 299 -13.38 13.96 -9.13
N ASN A 300 -12.82 14.01 -7.92
CA ASN A 300 -12.12 15.15 -7.35
C ASN A 300 -11.21 14.62 -6.24
N LEU A 301 -9.91 14.85 -6.38
CA LEU A 301 -8.88 14.46 -5.41
C LEU A 301 -8.92 15.27 -4.11
N GLY A 302 -9.30 16.53 -4.22
CA GLY A 302 -9.20 17.55 -3.19
C GLY A 302 -7.77 18.09 -3.01
N PRO A 303 -7.58 18.97 -2.00
CA PRO A 303 -6.38 19.77 -1.93
C PRO A 303 -5.09 18.98 -1.67
N THR A 304 -4.02 19.35 -2.35
CA THR A 304 -2.68 18.79 -2.16
C THR A 304 -1.89 19.66 -1.19
N THR A 305 -0.94 19.07 -0.46
CA THR A 305 -0.19 19.77 0.59
C THR A 305 1.32 19.59 0.44
N GLU A 306 2.03 20.71 0.39
CA GLU A 306 3.48 20.76 0.33
C GLU A 306 4.08 21.57 1.48
N GLY A 307 5.37 21.33 1.76
CA GLY A 307 6.11 22.13 2.73
C GLY A 307 5.57 22.09 4.17
N PHE A 308 4.76 21.09 4.54
CA PHE A 308 4.18 20.98 5.88
C PHE A 308 5.27 20.86 6.95
N ARG A 309 5.41 21.90 7.77
CA ARG A 309 6.46 21.98 8.79
C ARG A 309 6.08 22.87 9.95
N HIS A 310 6.83 22.77 11.04
CA HIS A 310 6.68 23.65 12.19
C HIS A 310 8.00 24.34 12.56
N ALA A 311 7.91 25.52 13.16
CA ALA A 311 9.02 26.31 13.66
C ALA A 311 8.72 26.84 15.08
N PRO A 312 9.70 26.80 16.00
CA PRO A 312 11.01 26.15 15.86
C PRO A 312 10.91 24.61 15.84
N PRO A 313 11.86 23.89 15.23
CA PRO A 313 11.88 22.42 15.23
C PRO A 313 11.98 21.81 16.64
N ARG A 314 12.58 22.55 17.58
CA ARG A 314 12.62 22.21 19.01
C ARG A 314 12.11 23.39 19.83
N PRO A 315 10.81 23.42 20.16
CA PRO A 315 10.23 24.50 20.97
C PRO A 315 10.80 24.50 22.39
N ALA A 316 11.20 25.68 22.87
CA ALA A 316 11.46 25.89 24.29
C ALA A 316 10.14 25.87 25.07
N ALA A 317 10.21 25.58 26.37
CA ALA A 317 9.04 25.63 27.24
C ALA A 317 8.35 27.00 27.14
N ASN A 318 7.04 26.98 26.92
CA ASN A 318 6.15 28.13 26.74
C ASN A 318 6.44 29.00 25.50
N ALA A 319 7.33 28.59 24.59
CA ALA A 319 7.52 29.26 23.32
C ALA A 319 6.42 28.83 22.32
N PRO A 320 5.81 29.76 21.56
CA PRO A 320 4.83 29.42 20.54
C PRO A 320 5.46 28.63 19.38
N VAL A 321 4.63 27.83 18.71
CA VAL A 321 5.02 27.04 17.54
C VAL A 321 4.18 27.46 16.35
N THR A 322 4.83 27.93 15.29
CA THR A 322 4.16 28.22 14.02
C THR A 322 4.18 26.97 13.16
N VAL A 323 3.02 26.55 12.67
CA VAL A 323 2.84 25.49 11.67
C VAL A 323 2.49 26.14 10.35
N GLU A 324 3.09 25.66 9.27
CA GLU A 324 2.86 26.18 7.93
C GLU A 324 2.83 25.07 6.89
N ALA A 325 2.09 25.33 5.81
CA ALA A 325 1.99 24.48 4.62
C ALA A 325 1.64 25.35 3.41
N THR A 326 1.98 24.84 2.23
CA THR A 326 1.39 25.27 0.96
C THR A 326 0.28 24.30 0.61
N VAL A 327 -0.92 24.81 0.36
CA VAL A 327 -2.09 24.01 -0.02
C VAL A 327 -2.59 24.52 -1.36
N SER A 328 -2.77 23.61 -2.31
CA SER A 328 -3.19 23.91 -3.68
C SER A 328 -4.30 22.96 -4.11
N ASP A 329 -5.17 23.45 -4.98
CA ASP A 329 -6.27 22.67 -5.55
C ASP A 329 -6.74 23.36 -6.85
N PRO A 330 -6.95 22.62 -7.97
CA PRO A 330 -7.40 23.20 -9.23
C PRO A 330 -8.81 23.83 -9.15
N ASP A 331 -9.70 23.30 -8.29
CA ASP A 331 -11.03 23.85 -8.02
C ASP A 331 -10.99 24.99 -6.97
N GLY A 332 -9.83 25.16 -6.34
CA GLY A 332 -9.53 26.18 -5.36
C GLY A 332 -9.82 25.73 -3.94
N VAL A 333 -9.01 26.23 -3.01
CA VAL A 333 -9.09 25.89 -1.57
C VAL A 333 -10.17 26.74 -0.88
N ASP A 334 -11.09 26.09 -0.17
CA ASP A 334 -12.13 26.73 0.65
C ASP A 334 -11.63 26.98 2.08
N SER A 335 -11.10 25.96 2.74
CA SER A 335 -10.60 26.09 4.10
C SER A 335 -9.40 25.20 4.38
N VAL A 336 -8.57 25.64 5.34
CA VAL A 336 -7.43 24.88 5.85
C VAL A 336 -7.46 24.98 7.37
N THR A 337 -7.48 23.81 8.02
CA THR A 337 -7.63 23.66 9.47
C THR A 337 -6.47 22.85 10.03
N LEU A 338 -5.79 23.40 11.03
CA LEU A 338 -4.82 22.67 11.83
C LEU A 338 -5.55 21.98 13.00
N HIS A 339 -5.48 20.66 13.04
CA HIS A 339 -5.93 19.88 14.19
C HIS A 339 -4.73 19.55 15.06
N TRP A 340 -4.78 19.87 16.36
CA TRP A 340 -3.68 19.55 17.27
C TRP A 340 -4.16 19.04 18.63
N SER A 341 -3.34 18.21 19.27
CA SER A 341 -3.62 17.58 20.55
C SER A 341 -2.43 17.68 21.50
N ARG A 342 -2.73 17.72 22.79
CA ARG A 342 -1.76 17.72 23.89
C ARG A 342 -1.77 16.38 24.61
N ASN A 343 -0.61 15.76 24.77
CA ASN A 343 -0.38 14.52 25.53
C ASN A 343 -1.35 13.38 25.17
N GLY A 344 -1.73 13.27 23.89
CA GLY A 344 -2.68 12.26 23.40
C GLY A 344 -4.14 12.51 23.78
N GLY A 345 -4.48 13.74 24.18
CA GLY A 345 -5.86 14.16 24.42
C GLY A 345 -6.69 14.33 23.13
N SER A 346 -7.86 14.94 23.25
CA SER A 346 -8.71 15.26 22.10
C SER A 346 -8.04 16.31 21.20
N PHE A 347 -8.28 16.21 19.90
CA PHE A 347 -7.82 17.20 18.92
C PHE A 347 -8.68 18.46 18.99
N THR A 348 -8.01 19.62 19.01
CA THR A 348 -8.59 20.95 18.86
C THR A 348 -8.39 21.39 17.41
N ALA A 349 -9.45 21.87 16.77
CA ALA A 349 -9.40 22.45 15.43
C ALA A 349 -9.07 23.95 15.51
N MET A 350 -8.17 24.41 14.65
CA MET A 350 -7.75 25.81 14.56
C MET A 350 -7.62 26.21 13.09
N PRO A 351 -8.35 27.23 12.61
CA PRO A 351 -8.21 27.66 11.22
C PRO A 351 -6.79 28.18 10.95
N MET A 352 -6.26 27.86 9.78
CA MET A 352 -5.01 28.42 9.28
C MET A 352 -5.30 29.66 8.43
N THR A 353 -4.50 30.70 8.61
CA THR A 353 -4.63 31.94 7.84
C THR A 353 -3.82 31.85 6.56
N GLY A 354 -4.47 32.00 5.41
CA GLY A 354 -3.82 32.13 4.10
C GLY A 354 -3.20 33.52 3.95
N ASN A 355 -1.93 33.59 3.54
CA ASN A 355 -1.20 34.86 3.43
C ASN A 355 -1.25 35.47 2.02
N GLY A 356 -2.23 35.09 1.18
CA GLY A 356 -2.51 35.70 -0.12
C GLY A 356 -1.51 35.40 -1.26
N GLY A 357 -0.38 34.76 -0.98
CA GLY A 357 0.59 34.31 -1.99
C GLY A 357 0.77 32.78 -2.01
N GLU A 358 0.80 32.20 -3.21
CA GLU A 358 1.14 30.79 -3.50
C GLU A 358 0.40 29.73 -2.68
N GLY A 359 -0.79 30.01 -2.13
CA GLY A 359 -1.52 29.05 -1.31
C GLY A 359 -0.84 28.72 0.03
N ARG A 360 0.00 29.62 0.58
CA ARG A 360 0.65 29.40 1.88
C ARG A 360 -0.28 29.72 3.06
N TYR A 361 -0.46 28.75 3.94
CA TYR A 361 -1.27 28.82 5.16
C TYR A 361 -0.41 28.71 6.42
N THR A 362 -0.78 29.46 7.46
CA THR A 362 -0.06 29.46 8.75
C THR A 362 -1.00 29.43 9.94
N ALA A 363 -0.57 28.76 11.01
CA ALA A 363 -1.28 28.68 12.29
C ALA A 363 -0.27 28.66 13.45
N THR A 364 -0.59 29.32 14.57
CA THR A 364 0.31 29.37 15.74
C THR A 364 -0.30 28.63 16.92
N ILE A 365 0.30 27.50 17.29
CA ILE A 365 0.00 26.80 18.53
C ILE A 365 0.66 27.57 19.68
N SER A 366 -0.13 27.95 20.69
CA SER A 366 0.39 28.64 21.87
C SER A 366 1.42 27.79 22.62
N GLY A 367 2.36 28.45 23.28
CA GLY A 367 3.45 27.78 23.96
C GLY A 367 3.00 26.77 25.01
N GLN A 368 3.71 25.65 25.06
CA GLN A 368 3.38 24.53 25.95
C GLN A 368 4.44 24.35 27.05
N PRO A 369 4.06 23.93 28.27
CA PRO A 369 5.00 23.61 29.33
C PRO A 369 6.02 22.55 28.92
N ASP A 370 7.15 22.53 29.62
CA ASP A 370 8.19 21.53 29.42
C ASP A 370 7.63 20.09 29.50
N ASN A 371 8.24 19.17 28.74
CA ASN A 371 7.81 17.77 28.60
C ASN A 371 6.37 17.56 28.07
N THR A 372 5.80 18.54 27.37
CA THR A 372 4.51 18.36 26.68
C THR A 372 4.71 17.76 25.30
N ARG A 373 3.99 16.66 25.00
CA ARG A 373 3.92 16.10 23.64
C ARG A 373 2.76 16.75 22.88
N VAL A 374 3.09 17.42 21.78
CA VAL A 374 2.10 17.95 20.83
C VAL A 374 2.06 17.08 19.59
N GLN A 375 0.86 16.72 19.15
CA GLN A 375 0.61 16.06 17.88
C GLN A 375 -0.28 16.96 17.04
N PHE A 376 -0.07 17.03 15.73
CA PHE A 376 -0.92 17.83 14.86
C PHE A 376 -0.97 17.24 13.44
N TYR A 377 -2.06 17.53 12.73
CA TYR A 377 -2.26 17.26 11.30
C TYR A 377 -3.07 18.39 10.68
N LEU A 378 -2.97 18.52 9.37
CA LEU A 378 -3.70 19.50 8.56
C LEU A 378 -4.91 18.82 7.90
N GLU A 379 -6.04 19.51 7.85
CA GLU A 379 -7.22 19.17 7.05
C GLU A 379 -7.49 20.33 6.10
N ALA A 380 -7.64 20.06 4.81
CA ALA A 380 -7.98 21.05 3.80
C ALA A 380 -9.24 20.62 3.05
N VAL A 381 -10.06 21.61 2.71
CA VAL A 381 -11.30 21.42 1.96
C VAL A 381 -11.26 22.32 0.74
N ASP A 382 -11.59 21.80 -0.43
CA ASP A 382 -11.75 22.60 -1.65
C ASP A 382 -13.14 23.25 -1.74
N ARG A 383 -13.39 24.02 -2.81
CA ARG A 383 -14.67 24.70 -3.06
C ARG A 383 -15.82 23.78 -3.46
N LEU A 384 -15.53 22.53 -3.82
CA LEU A 384 -16.52 21.51 -4.17
C LEU A 384 -16.84 20.57 -2.99
N GLY A 385 -16.13 20.73 -1.88
CA GLY A 385 -16.31 19.99 -0.63
C GLY A 385 -15.45 18.73 -0.51
N ALA A 386 -14.47 18.48 -1.39
CA ALA A 386 -13.54 17.39 -1.21
C ALA A 386 -12.56 17.71 -0.07
N VAL A 387 -12.26 16.70 0.74
CA VAL A 387 -11.48 16.84 1.98
C VAL A 387 -10.20 16.02 1.86
N ALA A 388 -9.06 16.66 2.13
CA ALA A 388 -7.76 16.02 2.21
C ALA A 388 -7.10 16.29 3.56
N THR A 389 -6.29 15.34 4.05
CA THR A 389 -5.51 15.52 5.29
C THR A 389 -4.02 15.32 5.05
N HIS A 390 -3.19 16.02 5.82
CA HIS A 390 -1.75 15.85 5.80
C HIS A 390 -1.17 15.69 7.22
N PRO A 391 -0.48 14.57 7.52
CA PRO A 391 -0.32 13.38 6.68
C PRO A 391 -1.67 12.70 6.37
N ALA A 392 -1.72 11.85 5.33
CA ALA A 392 -2.96 11.28 4.80
C ALA A 392 -3.79 10.44 5.79
N GLY A 393 -3.18 9.95 6.88
CA GLY A 393 -3.89 9.24 7.95
C GLY A 393 -4.66 10.16 8.91
N GLY A 394 -4.51 11.49 8.77
CA GLY A 394 -5.05 12.50 9.66
C GLY A 394 -4.71 12.20 11.11
N ARG A 395 -5.74 12.09 11.96
CA ARG A 395 -5.63 11.73 13.39
C ARG A 395 -4.95 10.38 13.68
N ASN A 396 -4.89 9.48 12.69
CA ASN A 396 -4.32 8.13 12.83
C ASN A 396 -2.89 8.04 12.31
N SER A 397 -2.29 9.17 11.91
CA SER A 397 -0.92 9.24 11.40
C SER A 397 0.14 9.09 12.50
#